data_AF-A0AAD8ZZ58-F1
#
_entry.id   AF-A0AAD8ZZ58-F1
#
_cell.length_a   1.000
_cell.length_b   1.000
_cell.length_c   1.000
_cell.angle_alpha   90.00
_cell.angle_beta   90.00
_cell.angle_gamma   90.00
#
_symmetry.space_group_name_H-M   'P 1'
#
loop_
_entity.id
_entity.type
_entity.pdbx_description
1 polymer ?
#
loop_
_entity_poly.entity_id
_entity_poly.type
_entity_poly.pdbx_seq_one_letter_code
_entity_poly.pdbx_strand_id
1 'polypeptide(L)' 'MNRQALDGCEKVLGKEHPNTLTSVNNLASVLQYQGKYEEAEQMNRQALDGYEKVLGKEHPNTLTSVDNLASVLRYQAKYE' A
#
# COMPACT_ATOMS: atom_id res chain seq x y z
N MET A 1 5.99 9.77 10.62
CA MET A 1 4.54 10.04 10.51
C MET A 1 3.77 8.85 9.94
N ASN A 2 4.01 8.38 8.71
CA ASN A 2 3.19 7.28 8.13
C ASN A 2 3.19 5.96 8.93
N ARG A 3 4.33 5.53 9.50
CA ARG A 3 4.37 4.33 10.36
C ARG A 3 3.55 4.48 11.65
N GLN A 4 3.62 5.64 12.30
CA GLN A 4 2.82 5.90 13.52
C GLN A 4 1.32 5.98 13.21
N ALA A 5 0.95 6.54 12.05
CA ALA A 5 -0.43 6.56 11.59
C ALA A 5 -0.94 5.13 11.32
N LEU A 6 -0.12 4.29 10.68
CA LEU A 6 -0.44 2.88 10.44
C LEU A 6 -0.66 2.12 11.75
N ASP A 7 0.27 2.22 12.71
CA ASP A 7 0.16 1.53 14.01
C ASP A 7 -1.11 1.97 14.77
N GLY A 8 -1.44 3.27 14.70
CA GLY A 8 -2.65 3.82 15.29
C GLY A 8 -3.93 3.28 14.63
N CYS A 9 -3.98 3.27 13.30
CA CYS A 9 -5.10 2.75 12.54
C CYS A 9 -5.28 1.24 12.74
N GLU A 10 -4.22 0.45 12.71
CA GLU A 10 -4.30 -1.00 12.96
C GLU A 10 -4.86 -1.31 14.35
N LYS A 11 -4.44 -0.56 15.37
CA LYS A 11 -4.89 -0.78 16.75
C LYS A 11 -6.35 -0.38 16.98
N VAL A 12 -6.82 0.68 16.32
CA VAL A 12 -8.17 1.23 16.53
C VAL A 12 -9.21 0.63 15.59
N LEU A 13 -8.84 0.44 14.32
CA LEU A 13 -9.77 0.10 13.23
C LEU A 13 -9.58 -1.33 12.72
N GLY A 14 -8.42 -1.95 13.00
CA GLY A 14 -8.03 -3.24 12.47
C GLY A 14 -7.31 -3.14 11.12
N LYS A 15 -6.63 -4.24 10.75
CA LYS A 15 -5.73 -4.31 9.59
C LYS A 15 -6.42 -4.15 8.24
N GLU A 16 -7.70 -4.57 8.15
CA GLU A 16 -8.47 -4.57 6.90
C GLU A 16 -9.35 -3.33 6.75
N HIS A 17 -9.37 -2.42 7.73
CA HIS A 17 -10.19 -1.23 7.61
C HIS A 17 -9.67 -0.34 6.48
N PRO A 18 -10.54 0.24 5.62
CA PRO A 18 -10.11 1.06 4.48
C PRO A 18 -9.12 2.17 4.84
N ASN A 19 -9.31 2.87 5.96
CA ASN A 19 -8.35 3.89 6.43
C ASN A 19 -6.97 3.34 6.83
N THR A 20 -6.93 2.11 7.36
CA THR A 20 -5.67 1.42 7.65
C THR A 20 -4.96 1.08 6.34
N LEU A 21 -5.70 0.54 5.35
CA LEU A 21 -5.18 0.22 4.03
C LEU A 21 -4.69 1.46 3.27
N THR A 22 -5.38 2.60 3.41
CA THR A 22 -4.89 3.91 2.92
C THR A 22 -3.57 4.29 3.55
N SER A 23 -3.42 4.06 4.86
CA SER A 23 -2.16 4.35 5.57
C SER A 23 -1.02 3.44 5.10
N VAL A 24 -1.30 2.15 4.85
CA VAL A 24 -0.33 1.20 4.25
C VAL A 24 0.10 1.69 2.86
N ASN A 25 -0.85 2.08 2.01
CA ASN A 25 -0.58 2.58 0.66
C ASN A 25 0.29 3.85 0.68
N ASN A 26 0.00 4.79 1.58
CA ASN A 26 0.81 6.01 1.77
C ASN A 26 2.23 5.70 2.25
N LEU A 27 2.40 4.69 3.12
CA LEU A 27 3.72 4.23 3.52
C LEU A 27 4.49 3.65 2.33
N ALA A 28 3.82 2.88 1.47
CA ALA A 28 4.40 2.34 0.25
C ALA A 28 4.94 3.43 -0.68
N SER A 29 4.16 4.50 -0.92
CA SER A 29 4.60 5.64 -1.73
C SER A 29 5.83 6.33 -1.13
N VAL A 30 5.88 6.51 0.19
CA VAL A 30 7.06 7.11 0.85
C VAL A 30 8.31 6.24 0.71
N LEU A 31 8.16 4.92 0.82
CA LEU A 31 9.27 3.98 0.63
C LEU A 31 9.80 4.02 -0.81
N GLN A 32 8.90 4.09 -1.79
CA GLN A 32 9.25 4.26 -3.21
C GLN A 32 10.05 5.56 -3.44
N TYR A 33 9.62 6.68 -2.86
CA TYR A 33 10.37 7.95 -2.95
C TYR A 33 11.75 7.90 -2.29
N GLN A 34 11.94 7.02 -1.31
CA GLN A 34 13.24 6.79 -0.65
C GLN A 34 14.12 5.79 -1.41
N GLY A 35 13.67 5.26 -2.56
CA GLY A 35 14.40 4.24 -3.32
C GLY A 35 14.34 2.84 -2.71
N LYS A 36 13.45 2.61 -1.73
CA LYS A 36 13.28 1.32 -1.05
C LYS A 36 12.20 0.49 -1.75
N TYR A 37 12.50 0.02 -2.95
CA TYR A 37 11.49 -0.56 -3.84
C TYR A 37 10.91 -1.87 -3.31
N GLU A 38 11.72 -2.73 -2.68
CA GLU A 38 11.27 -4.00 -2.11
C GLU A 38 10.32 -3.79 -0.91
N GLU A 39 10.66 -2.88 0.00
CA GLU A 39 9.78 -2.51 1.12
C GLU A 39 8.47 -1.90 0.58
N ALA A 40 8.55 -1.06 -0.46
CA ALA A 40 7.37 -0.44 -1.09
C ALA A 40 6.46 -1.47 -1.77
N GLU A 41 7.03 -2.49 -2.42
CA GLU A 41 6.28 -3.57 -3.05
C GLU A 41 5.48 -4.35 -2.01
N GLN A 42 6.12 -4.74 -0.90
CA GLN A 42 5.47 -5.46 0.20
C GLN A 42 4.26 -4.69 0.74
N MET A 43 4.41 -3.38 0.98
CA MET A 43 3.32 -2.55 1.48
C MET A 43 2.19 -2.42 0.45
N ASN A 44 2.49 -2.24 -0.84
CA ASN A 44 1.46 -2.17 -1.88
C ASN A 44 0.68 -3.49 -2.02
N ARG A 45 1.34 -4.65 -1.93
CA ARG A 45 0.67 -5.96 -1.94
C ARG A 45 -0.28 -6.12 -0.76
N GLN A 46 0.16 -5.75 0.45
CA GLN A 46 -0.70 -5.80 1.63
C GLN A 46 -1.94 -4.90 1.48
N ALA A 47 -1.78 -3.69 0.94
CA ALA A 47 -2.90 -2.78 0.69
C ALA A 47 -3.87 -3.35 -0.37
N LEU A 48 -3.34 -3.91 -1.47
CA LEU A 48 -4.12 -4.52 -2.54
C LEU A 48 -4.96 -5.69 -2.03
N ASP A 49 -4.35 -6.63 -1.33
CA ASP A 49 -5.05 -7.81 -0.78
C ASP A 49 -6.18 -7.39 0.16
N GLY A 50 -5.93 -6.38 1.00
CA GLY A 50 -6.95 -5.83 1.90
C GLY A 50 -8.09 -5.15 1.15
N TYR A 51 -7.79 -4.33 0.13
CA TYR A 51 -8.82 -3.66 -0.65
C TYR A 51 -9.64 -4.62 -1.49
N GLU A 52 -9.03 -5.64 -2.11
CA GLU A 52 -9.76 -6.69 -2.81
C GLU A 52 -10.74 -7.41 -1.89
N LYS A 53 -10.32 -7.74 -0.66
CA LYS A 53 -11.15 -8.44 0.32
C LYS A 53 -12.31 -7.59 0.83
N VAL A 54 -12.09 -6.31 1.07
CA VAL A 54 -13.04 -5.42 1.78
C VAL A 54 -13.96 -4.67 0.82
N LEU A 55 -13.43 -4.24 -0.32
CA LEU A 55 -14.13 -3.38 -1.28
C LEU A 55 -14.41 -4.06 -2.63
N GLY A 56 -13.72 -5.17 -2.92
CA GLY A 56 -13.82 -5.87 -4.19
C GLY A 56 -12.83 -5.36 -5.24
N LYS A 57 -12.66 -6.14 -6.31
CA LYS A 57 -11.63 -5.94 -7.35
C LYS A 57 -11.84 -4.70 -8.21
N GLU A 58 -13.09 -4.32 -8.44
CA GLU A 58 -13.46 -3.19 -9.30
C GLU A 58 -13.53 -1.85 -8.55
N HIS A 59 -13.36 -1.87 -7.23
CA HIS A 59 -13.45 -0.65 -6.44
C HIS A 59 -12.28 0.30 -6.78
N PRO A 60 -12.52 1.63 -6.90
CA PRO A 60 -11.49 2.60 -7.25
C PRO A 60 -10.20 2.48 -6.43
N ASN A 61 -10.31 2.33 -5.11
CA ASN A 61 -9.14 2.16 -4.23
C ASN A 61 -8.32 0.90 -4.56
N THR A 62 -8.98 -0.20 -4.94
CA THR A 62 -8.31 -1.43 -5.36
C THR A 62 -7.55 -1.19 -6.66
N LEU A 63 -8.19 -0.55 -7.64
CA LEU A 63 -7.55 -0.20 -8.91
C LEU A 63 -6.35 0.75 -8.72
N THR A 64 -6.47 1.73 -7.82
CA THR A 64 -5.34 2.61 -7.44
C THR A 64 -4.19 1.81 -6.82
N SER A 65 -4.47 0.83 -5.96
CA SER A 65 -3.42 0.00 -5.36
C SER A 65 -2.71 -0.89 -6.39
N VAL A 66 -3.42 -1.35 -7.43
CA VAL A 66 -2.81 -2.07 -8.57
C VAL A 66 -1.85 -1.16 -9.34
N ASP A 67 -2.26 0.07 -9.64
CA ASP A 67 -1.42 1.04 -10.38
C ASP A 67 -0.15 1.42 -9.59
N ASN A 68 -0.29 1.58 -8.27
CA ASN A 68 0.85 1.82 -7.38
C ASN A 68 1.83 0.64 -7.35
N LEU A 69 1.32 -0.60 -7.28
CA LEU A 69 2.15 -1.80 -7.33
C LEU A 69 2.89 -1.91 -8.67
N ALA A 70 2.20 -1.68 -9.79
CA ALA A 70 2.81 -1.66 -11.12
C ALA A 70 3.92 -0.60 -11.24
N SER A 71 3.69 0.58 -10.66
CA SER A 71 4.69 1.65 -10.61
C SER A 71 5.94 1.24 -9.84
N VAL A 72 5.80 0.60 -8.67
CA VAL A 72 6.95 0.11 -7.89
C VAL A 72 7.74 -0.94 -8.65
N LEU A 73 7.08 -1.96 -9.21
CA LEU A 73 7.74 -3.01 -9.98
C LEU A 73 8.52 -2.47 -11.19
N ARG A 74 7.97 -1.44 -11.86
CA ARG A 74 8.66 -0.76 -12.96
C ARG A 74 9.92 -0.02 -12.50
N TYR A 75 9.90 0.58 -11.31
CA TYR A 75 11.11 1.24 -10.78
C TYR A 75 12.13 0.21 -10.32
N GLN A 76 11.71 -0.86 -9.65
CA GLN A 76 12.59 -1.94 -9.24
C GLN A 76 13.35 -2.52 -10.45
N ALA A 77 12.65 -2.88 -11.54
CA ALA A 77 13.29 -3.38 -12.75
C ALA A 77 14.20 -2.38 -13.49
N LYS A 78 14.13 -1.09 -13.16
CA LYS A 78 15.02 -0.04 -13.71
C LYS A 78 16.27 0.20 -12.87
N TYR A 79 16.22 -0.16 -11.59
CA TYR A 79 17.26 0.11 -10.61
C TYR A 79 17.92 -1.17 -10.07
N GLU A 80 17.44 -2.35 -10.46
CA GLU A 80 18.16 -3.63 -10.47
C GLU A 80 19.17 -3.70 -11.64
#